data_AF-X0XBB0-F1
#
_entry.id   AF-X0XBB0-F1
#
_cell.length_a   1.000
_cell.length_b   1.000
_cell.length_c   1.000
_cell.angle_alpha   90.00
_cell.angle_beta   90.00
_cell.angle_gamma   90.00
#
_symmetry.space_group_name_H-M   'P 1'
#
loop_
_entity.id
_entity.type
_entity.pdbx_description
1 polymer ?
#
loop_
_entity_poly.entity_id
_entity_poly.type
_entity_poly.pdbx_seq_one_letter_code
_entity_poly.pdbx_strand_id
1 'polypeptide(L)'
;EQDLARRDFTIDAIAVDLSQLGKDYTDVPLIDPFNGWNDLHRGAIRIVAETAFESDAARLLRAVRLAAELGFSIDKETEALIRRHSYLIARVAGERVREELLRLLAIPQTGQLLPYLDKLGLVTAMIPELAQAKGVEQPKEHFWNVFDHSLKTVIAVDFLLRQGAWKYANDGVLAATPWSAELAQHFALEVSSGSTRRLLLKLAALLHDIAKPQTKATDANGRMRFLGHAKEGAVITATTLERLRFSAK
;
A
#
# COMPACT_ATOMS: atom_id res chain seq x y z
N GLU A 1 -23.40 21.99 -1.15
CA GLU A 1 -23.29 21.16 -2.38
C GLU A 1 -21.99 21.38 -3.17
N GLN A 2 -21.62 22.61 -3.55
CA GLN A 2 -20.38 22.85 -4.31
C GLN A 2 -19.08 22.39 -3.60
N ASP A 3 -19.02 22.46 -2.26
CA ASP A 3 -17.89 21.90 -1.50
C ASP A 3 -17.85 20.36 -1.56
N LEU A 4 -19.02 19.72 -1.48
CA LEU A 4 -19.16 18.27 -1.59
C LEU A 4 -18.68 17.76 -2.95
N ALA A 5 -18.86 18.55 -4.02
CA ALA A 5 -18.35 18.24 -5.35
C ALA A 5 -16.82 18.19 -5.45
N ARG A 6 -16.10 18.76 -4.47
CA ARG A 6 -14.63 18.77 -4.39
C ARG A 6 -14.07 17.66 -3.50
N ARG A 7 -14.95 16.94 -2.79
CA ARG A 7 -14.58 15.76 -1.99
C ARG A 7 -14.10 14.66 -2.93
N ASP A 8 -13.43 13.69 -2.34
CA ASP A 8 -12.91 12.54 -3.06
C ASP A 8 -14.01 11.54 -3.39
N PHE A 9 -14.62 10.91 -2.38
CA PHE A 9 -15.55 9.81 -2.59
C PHE A 9 -16.97 10.18 -2.22
N THR A 10 -17.95 9.55 -2.87
CA THR A 10 -19.37 9.77 -2.62
C THR A 10 -19.72 9.56 -1.15
N ILE A 11 -19.17 8.52 -0.52
CA ILE A 11 -19.33 8.22 0.91
C ILE A 11 -18.75 9.29 1.85
N ASP A 12 -17.78 10.08 1.36
CA ASP A 12 -17.14 11.19 2.07
C ASP A 12 -17.76 12.55 1.68
N ALA A 13 -18.78 12.54 0.81
CA ALA A 13 -19.48 13.69 0.26
C ALA A 13 -20.94 13.79 0.75
N ILE A 14 -21.21 13.26 1.94
CA ILE A 14 -22.48 13.35 2.66
C ILE A 14 -22.33 14.39 3.78
N ALA A 15 -23.33 15.26 3.95
CA ALA A 15 -23.32 16.26 5.02
C ALA A 15 -24.67 16.34 5.75
N VAL A 16 -24.64 16.95 6.94
CA VAL A 16 -25.81 17.30 7.74
C VAL A 16 -25.71 18.75 8.20
N ASP A 17 -26.85 19.39 8.41
CA ASP A 17 -26.91 20.72 9.01
C ASP A 17 -26.83 20.61 10.54
N LEU A 18 -25.78 21.19 11.13
CA LEU A 18 -25.55 21.17 12.58
C LEU A 18 -26.66 21.86 13.38
N SER A 19 -27.39 22.80 12.78
CA SER A 19 -28.53 23.45 13.45
C SER A 19 -29.73 22.51 13.63
N GLN A 20 -29.79 21.43 12.84
CA GLN A 20 -30.88 20.45 12.86
C GLN A 20 -30.57 19.26 13.78
N LEU A 21 -29.37 19.22 14.38
CA LEU A 21 -28.91 18.19 15.33
C LEU A 21 -29.49 18.37 16.75
N GLY A 22 -30.71 18.89 16.84
CA GLY A 22 -31.42 19.20 18.09
C GLY A 22 -31.96 17.96 18.80
N LYS A 23 -31.07 17.24 19.50
CA LYS A 23 -31.32 16.20 20.52
C LYS A 23 -31.62 14.77 20.05
N ASP A 24 -32.26 14.53 18.91
CA ASP A 24 -32.46 13.19 18.35
C ASP A 24 -31.77 13.04 16.98
N TYR A 25 -30.91 12.03 16.85
CA TYR A 25 -30.08 11.79 15.65
C TYR A 25 -30.81 11.01 14.54
N THR A 26 -32.06 10.61 14.76
CA THR A 26 -32.76 9.66 13.88
C THR A 26 -33.40 10.28 12.65
N ASP A 27 -33.71 11.58 12.66
CA ASP A 27 -34.47 12.25 11.60
C ASP A 27 -33.74 13.44 10.95
N VAL A 28 -32.40 13.47 11.03
CA VAL A 28 -31.62 14.56 10.41
C VAL A 28 -31.58 14.37 8.89
N PRO A 29 -32.10 15.32 8.08
CA PRO A 29 -32.05 15.25 6.63
C PRO A 29 -30.60 15.22 6.14
N LEU A 30 -30.28 14.20 5.32
CA LEU A 30 -28.97 14.09 4.68
C LEU A 30 -28.88 14.98 3.46
N ILE A 31 -27.79 15.75 3.36
CA ILE A 31 -27.37 16.45 2.15
C ILE A 31 -26.44 15.49 1.41
N ASP A 32 -27.00 14.75 0.45
CA ASP A 32 -26.29 13.72 -0.33
C ASP A 32 -26.47 13.91 -1.85
N PRO A 33 -25.83 14.92 -2.45
CA PRO A 33 -25.99 15.21 -3.89
C PRO A 33 -25.33 14.15 -4.80
N PHE A 34 -24.49 13.25 -4.27
CA PHE A 34 -23.73 12.27 -5.04
C PHE A 34 -24.11 10.82 -4.73
N ASN A 35 -25.22 10.60 -4.01
CA ASN A 35 -25.75 9.28 -3.68
C ASN A 35 -24.76 8.41 -2.88
N GLY A 36 -23.96 9.05 -2.03
CA GLY A 36 -23.01 8.42 -1.12
C GLY A 36 -23.68 7.49 -0.12
N TRP A 37 -24.91 7.78 0.31
CA TRP A 37 -25.67 6.93 1.23
C TRP A 37 -25.92 5.53 0.64
N ASN A 38 -26.26 5.47 -0.65
CA ASN A 38 -26.47 4.22 -1.35
C ASN A 38 -25.16 3.47 -1.61
N ASP A 39 -24.07 4.19 -1.94
CA ASP A 39 -22.75 3.58 -2.07
C ASP A 39 -22.24 3.02 -0.73
N LEU A 40 -22.51 3.71 0.38
CA LEU A 40 -22.22 3.24 1.74
C LEU A 40 -22.99 1.94 2.05
N HIS A 41 -24.28 1.89 1.76
CA HIS A 41 -25.11 0.68 1.94
C HIS A 41 -24.63 -0.51 1.10
N ARG A 42 -24.10 -0.23 -0.09
CA ARG A 42 -23.59 -1.27 -1.00
C ARG A 42 -22.13 -1.63 -0.76
N GLY A 43 -21.44 -0.94 0.16
CA GLY A 43 -20.02 -1.11 0.39
C GLY A 43 -19.18 -0.79 -0.83
N ALA A 44 -19.39 0.38 -1.43
CA ALA A 44 -18.72 0.82 -2.65
C ALA A 44 -17.91 2.12 -2.44
N ILE A 45 -16.66 2.14 -2.89
CA ILE A 45 -15.85 3.35 -3.04
C ILE A 45 -16.01 3.86 -4.46
N ARG A 46 -16.68 5.01 -4.61
CA ARG A 46 -16.91 5.69 -5.88
C ARG A 46 -16.40 7.13 -5.80
N ILE A 47 -15.65 7.57 -6.81
CA ILE A 47 -15.18 8.96 -6.88
C ILE A 47 -16.35 9.91 -7.18
N VAL A 48 -16.36 11.10 -6.57
CA VAL A 48 -17.36 12.15 -6.83
C VAL A 48 -17.25 12.68 -8.27
N ALA A 49 -16.02 12.97 -8.71
CA ALA A 49 -15.72 13.46 -10.06
C ALA A 49 -14.28 13.06 -10.45
N GLU A 50 -14.02 12.82 -11.75
CA GLU A 50 -12.67 12.47 -12.22
C GLU A 50 -11.63 13.54 -11.86
N THR A 51 -12.02 14.82 -11.88
CA THR A 51 -11.16 15.96 -11.50
C THR A 51 -10.66 15.88 -10.06
N ALA A 52 -11.31 15.10 -9.19
CA ALA A 52 -10.88 14.90 -7.82
C ALA A 52 -9.50 14.22 -7.72
N PHE A 53 -9.16 13.32 -8.65
CA PHE A 53 -7.82 12.70 -8.70
C PHE A 53 -6.78 13.65 -9.29
N GLU A 54 -7.15 14.47 -10.27
CA GLU A 54 -6.25 15.47 -10.85
C GLU A 54 -5.91 16.57 -9.85
N SER A 55 -6.88 16.99 -9.03
CA SER A 55 -6.68 17.99 -7.99
C SER A 55 -5.81 17.47 -6.83
N ASP A 56 -5.91 16.18 -6.51
CA ASP A 56 -5.16 15.57 -5.43
C ASP A 56 -4.96 14.06 -5.67
N ALA A 57 -3.84 13.72 -6.27
CA ALA A 57 -3.52 12.34 -6.65
C ALA A 57 -3.24 11.41 -5.44
N ALA A 58 -3.09 11.92 -4.22
CA ALA A 58 -3.03 11.06 -3.03
C ALA A 58 -4.34 10.26 -2.84
N ARG A 59 -5.45 10.78 -3.38
CA ARG A 59 -6.76 10.12 -3.36
C ARG A 59 -6.76 8.78 -4.10
N LEU A 60 -5.85 8.56 -5.06
CA LEU A 60 -5.68 7.27 -5.74
C LEU A 60 -5.32 6.15 -4.76
N LEU A 61 -4.39 6.44 -3.84
CA LEU A 61 -3.99 5.51 -2.78
C LEU A 61 -5.07 5.40 -1.71
N ARG A 62 -5.66 6.55 -1.33
CA ARG A 62 -6.76 6.61 -0.36
C ARG A 62 -7.96 5.76 -0.78
N ALA A 63 -8.31 5.71 -2.05
CA ALA A 63 -9.41 4.87 -2.56
C ALA A 63 -9.20 3.39 -2.18
N VAL A 64 -8.00 2.88 -2.44
CA VAL A 64 -7.63 1.50 -2.15
C VAL A 64 -7.54 1.25 -0.65
N ARG A 65 -7.00 2.23 0.10
CA ARG A 65 -6.93 2.16 1.56
C ARG A 65 -8.32 2.09 2.17
N LEU A 66 -9.23 3.00 1.82
CA LEU A 66 -10.60 3.02 2.34
C LEU A 66 -11.35 1.73 1.98
N ALA A 67 -11.23 1.26 0.74
CA ALA A 67 -11.83 0.01 0.32
C ALA A 67 -11.37 -1.17 1.21
N ALA A 68 -10.06 -1.26 1.45
CA ALA A 68 -9.49 -2.34 2.24
C ALA A 68 -9.79 -2.21 3.76
N GLU A 69 -9.80 -0.99 4.32
CA GLU A 69 -10.13 -0.75 5.73
C GLU A 69 -11.62 -1.02 6.04
N LEU A 70 -12.52 -0.64 5.13
CA LEU A 70 -13.97 -0.80 5.32
C LEU A 70 -14.52 -2.15 4.84
N GLY A 71 -13.70 -2.95 4.15
CA GLY A 71 -14.16 -4.18 3.48
C GLY A 71 -15.07 -3.90 2.28
N PHE A 72 -14.88 -2.75 1.62
CA PHE A 72 -15.67 -2.30 0.49
C PHE A 72 -15.02 -2.70 -0.85
N SER A 73 -15.80 -2.61 -1.92
CA SER A 73 -15.32 -2.74 -3.30
C SER A 73 -15.12 -1.37 -3.94
N ILE A 74 -14.16 -1.23 -4.85
CA ILE A 74 -14.02 -0.01 -5.66
C ILE A 74 -14.91 -0.16 -6.88
N ASP A 75 -15.69 0.88 -7.18
CA ASP A 75 -16.51 0.94 -8.39
C ASP A 75 -15.64 0.77 -9.66
N LYS A 76 -16.15 0.07 -10.68
CA LYS A 76 -15.36 -0.28 -11.89
C LYS A 76 -14.84 0.93 -12.64
N GLU A 77 -15.62 1.99 -12.74
CA GLU A 77 -15.20 3.23 -13.41
C GLU A 77 -14.13 3.93 -12.56
N THR A 78 -14.31 3.96 -11.25
CA THR A 78 -13.31 4.49 -10.31
C THR A 78 -12.00 3.70 -10.41
N GLU A 79 -12.04 2.37 -10.50
CA GLU A 79 -10.87 1.52 -10.67
C GLU A 79 -10.14 1.78 -12.02
N ALA A 80 -10.89 2.00 -13.10
CA ALA A 80 -10.32 2.37 -14.40
C ALA A 80 -9.64 3.74 -14.35
N LEU A 81 -10.25 4.72 -13.68
CA LEU A 81 -9.66 6.04 -13.45
C LEU A 81 -8.39 5.95 -12.61
N ILE A 82 -8.36 5.12 -11.57
CA ILE A 82 -7.16 4.91 -10.75
C ILE A 82 -5.99 4.41 -11.62
N ARG A 83 -6.23 3.42 -12.49
CA ARG A 83 -5.20 2.93 -13.42
C ARG A 83 -4.69 4.04 -14.32
N ARG A 84 -5.63 4.75 -14.97
CA ARG A 84 -5.34 5.82 -15.93
C ARG A 84 -4.48 6.92 -15.30
N HIS A 85 -4.77 7.29 -14.06
CA HIS A 85 -4.17 8.43 -13.36
C HIS A 85 -3.04 8.06 -12.39
N SER A 86 -2.68 6.77 -12.26
CA SER A 86 -1.64 6.29 -11.33
C SER A 86 -0.31 7.06 -11.44
N TYR A 87 0.07 7.49 -12.65
CA TYR A 87 1.27 8.30 -12.90
C TYR A 87 1.28 9.65 -12.18
N LEU A 88 0.13 10.20 -11.79
CA LEU A 88 0.04 11.48 -11.07
C LEU A 88 0.59 11.40 -9.65
N ILE A 89 0.78 10.21 -9.08
CA ILE A 89 1.41 10.03 -7.76
C ILE A 89 2.80 10.66 -7.71
N ALA A 90 3.53 10.72 -8.84
CA ALA A 90 4.83 11.38 -8.92
C ALA A 90 4.79 12.88 -8.56
N ARG A 91 3.61 13.52 -8.59
CA ARG A 91 3.40 14.93 -8.22
C ARG A 91 2.96 15.10 -6.76
N VAL A 92 2.65 14.02 -6.05
CA VAL A 92 2.22 14.07 -4.66
C VAL A 92 3.44 14.27 -3.76
N ALA A 93 3.29 15.12 -2.75
CA ALA A 93 4.35 15.34 -1.77
C ALA A 93 4.74 14.02 -1.07
N GLY A 94 6.03 13.78 -0.90
CA GLY A 94 6.58 12.48 -0.47
C GLY A 94 6.05 12.00 0.87
N GLU A 95 5.83 12.92 1.82
CA GLU A 95 5.24 12.63 3.13
C GLU A 95 3.81 12.11 3.05
N ARG A 96 3.02 12.58 2.07
CA ARG A 96 1.64 12.11 1.85
C ARG A 96 1.63 10.72 1.21
N VAL A 97 2.55 10.47 0.27
CA VAL A 97 2.75 9.13 -0.30
C VAL A 97 3.21 8.15 0.78
N ARG A 98 4.13 8.57 1.64
CA ARG A 98 4.60 7.80 2.80
C ARG A 98 3.44 7.43 3.73
N GLU A 99 2.60 8.39 4.10
CA GLU A 99 1.46 8.14 5.00
C GLU A 99 0.50 7.11 4.43
N GLU A 100 0.13 7.23 3.15
CA GLU A 100 -0.75 6.25 2.50
C GLU A 100 -0.06 4.88 2.36
N LEU A 101 1.22 4.83 1.97
CA LEU A 101 1.99 3.58 1.90
C LEU A 101 2.04 2.85 3.25
N LEU A 102 2.35 3.57 4.33
CA LEU A 102 2.43 2.98 5.67
C LEU A 102 1.06 2.48 6.16
N ARG A 103 -0.01 3.23 5.90
CA ARG A 103 -1.37 2.78 6.23
C ARG A 103 -1.78 1.56 5.42
N LEU A 104 -1.51 1.53 4.12
CA LEU A 104 -1.76 0.35 3.28
C LEU A 104 -0.99 -0.88 3.78
N LEU A 105 0.27 -0.71 4.21
CA LEU A 105 1.07 -1.80 4.80
C LEU A 105 0.60 -2.19 6.21
N ALA A 106 -0.15 -1.33 6.92
CA ALA A 106 -0.71 -1.63 8.23
C ALA A 106 -1.98 -2.47 8.16
N ILE A 107 -2.67 -2.48 7.02
CA ILE A 107 -3.88 -3.27 6.83
C ILE A 107 -3.54 -4.77 6.95
N PRO A 108 -4.24 -5.53 7.82
CA PRO A 108 -4.07 -6.98 7.91
C PRO A 108 -4.29 -7.67 6.57
N GLN A 109 -3.73 -8.87 6.39
CA GLN A 109 -3.93 -9.66 5.17
C GLN A 109 -3.46 -8.95 3.88
N THR A 110 -2.32 -8.26 3.94
CA THR A 110 -1.71 -7.56 2.79
C THR A 110 -1.41 -8.49 1.60
N GLY A 111 -1.53 -9.81 1.80
CA GLY A 111 -1.53 -10.90 0.82
C GLY A 111 -2.28 -10.63 -0.48
N GLN A 112 -3.47 -10.04 -0.40
CA GLN A 112 -4.28 -9.70 -1.57
C GLN A 112 -4.12 -8.23 -1.99
N LEU A 113 -3.82 -7.35 -1.04
CA LEU A 113 -3.75 -5.91 -1.26
C LEU A 113 -2.55 -5.49 -2.13
N LEU A 114 -1.34 -6.00 -1.87
CA LEU A 114 -0.15 -5.63 -2.65
C LEU A 114 -0.25 -6.04 -4.14
N PRO A 115 -0.66 -7.27 -4.49
CA PRO A 115 -0.93 -7.63 -5.88
C PRO A 115 -2.02 -6.76 -6.52
N TYR A 116 -3.05 -6.38 -5.77
CA TYR A 116 -4.10 -5.50 -6.28
C TYR A 116 -3.59 -4.08 -6.55
N LEU A 117 -2.80 -3.50 -5.63
CA LEU A 117 -2.11 -2.22 -5.84
C LEU A 117 -1.20 -2.26 -7.08
N ASP A 118 -0.49 -3.37 -7.31
CA ASP A 118 0.35 -3.53 -8.50
C ASP A 118 -0.47 -3.60 -9.79
N LYS A 119 -1.60 -4.33 -9.79
CA LYS A 119 -2.55 -4.37 -10.91
C LYS A 119 -3.12 -2.98 -11.25
N LEU A 120 -3.14 -2.08 -10.27
CA LEU A 120 -3.55 -0.68 -10.46
C LEU A 120 -2.38 0.24 -10.88
N GLY A 121 -1.15 -0.28 -10.91
CA GLY A 121 0.07 0.49 -11.19
C GLY A 121 0.59 1.32 -10.01
N LEU A 122 -0.03 1.18 -8.83
CA LEU A 122 0.22 2.07 -7.68
C LEU A 122 1.53 1.74 -6.96
N VAL A 123 1.96 0.47 -6.93
CA VAL A 123 3.22 0.08 -6.27
C VAL A 123 4.42 0.80 -6.90
N THR A 124 4.55 0.72 -8.23
CA THR A 124 5.63 1.38 -8.97
C THR A 124 5.42 2.89 -9.09
N ALA A 125 4.19 3.39 -8.91
CA ALA A 125 3.96 4.82 -8.84
C ALA A 125 4.49 5.43 -7.52
N MET A 126 4.37 4.70 -6.39
CA MET A 126 4.95 5.11 -5.10
C MET A 126 6.47 4.93 -5.05
N ILE A 127 6.96 3.82 -5.61
CA ILE A 127 8.38 3.42 -5.59
C ILE A 127 8.81 3.03 -7.02
N PRO A 128 9.14 4.03 -7.88
CA PRO A 128 9.51 3.80 -9.28
C PRO A 128 10.68 2.85 -9.49
N GLU A 129 11.59 2.79 -8.53
CA GLU A 129 12.79 1.95 -8.56
C GLU A 129 12.43 0.45 -8.62
N LEU A 130 11.27 0.05 -8.07
CA LEU A 130 10.78 -1.33 -8.17
C LEU A 130 10.38 -1.73 -9.59
N ALA A 131 10.13 -0.79 -10.49
CA ALA A 131 9.72 -1.11 -11.86
C ALA A 131 10.80 -1.92 -12.60
N GLN A 132 12.09 -1.66 -12.32
CA GLN A 132 13.21 -2.38 -12.93
C GLN A 132 13.28 -3.84 -12.50
N ALA A 133 12.64 -4.22 -11.39
CA ALA A 133 12.59 -5.60 -10.91
C ALA A 133 11.54 -6.46 -11.64
N LYS A 134 10.59 -5.84 -12.36
CA LYS A 134 9.53 -6.57 -13.05
C LYS A 134 10.11 -7.45 -14.16
N GLY A 135 9.75 -8.74 -14.13
CA GLY A 135 10.21 -9.72 -15.12
C GLY A 135 11.69 -10.09 -15.02
N VAL A 136 12.43 -9.59 -14.02
CA VAL A 136 13.83 -9.99 -13.81
C VAL A 136 13.86 -11.39 -13.22
N GLU A 137 14.19 -12.36 -14.06
CA GLU A 137 14.40 -13.75 -13.65
C GLU A 137 15.49 -13.87 -12.59
N GLN A 138 15.40 -14.94 -11.80
CA GLN A 138 16.34 -15.30 -10.74
C GLN A 138 16.92 -16.70 -11.02
N PRO A 139 18.01 -17.11 -10.33
CA PRO A 139 18.53 -18.47 -10.38
C PRO A 139 17.45 -19.54 -10.09
N LYS A 140 17.70 -20.78 -10.52
CA LYS A 140 16.72 -21.89 -10.53
C LYS A 140 16.09 -22.19 -9.16
N GLU A 141 16.76 -21.81 -8.09
CA GLU A 141 16.33 -22.00 -6.71
C GLU A 141 15.18 -21.05 -6.33
N HIS A 142 14.90 -20.04 -7.15
CA HIS A 142 13.84 -19.06 -6.94
C HIS A 142 12.60 -19.38 -7.78
N PHE A 143 11.44 -19.31 -7.13
CA PHE A 143 10.14 -19.56 -7.78
C PHE A 143 9.54 -18.31 -8.45
N TRP A 144 9.95 -17.10 -8.05
CA TRP A 144 9.43 -15.82 -8.55
C TRP A 144 10.53 -14.97 -9.20
N ASN A 145 10.15 -14.10 -10.13
CA ASN A 145 11.01 -12.98 -10.54
C ASN A 145 11.25 -12.03 -9.36
N VAL A 146 12.23 -11.12 -9.48
CA VAL A 146 12.65 -10.24 -8.38
C VAL A 146 11.49 -9.42 -7.81
N PHE A 147 10.64 -8.84 -8.66
CA PHE A 147 9.52 -8.01 -8.19
C PHE A 147 8.47 -8.82 -7.44
N ASP A 148 8.01 -9.94 -8.02
CA ASP A 148 7.02 -10.81 -7.39
C ASP A 148 7.54 -11.40 -6.08
N HIS A 149 8.84 -11.75 -6.04
CA HIS A 149 9.54 -12.18 -4.84
C HIS A 149 9.44 -11.11 -3.74
N SER A 150 9.76 -9.85 -4.02
CA SER A 150 9.61 -8.75 -3.06
C SER A 150 8.20 -8.63 -2.50
N LEU A 151 7.17 -8.72 -3.35
CA LEU A 151 5.78 -8.70 -2.88
C LEU A 151 5.47 -9.91 -1.98
N LYS A 152 5.93 -11.12 -2.36
CA LYS A 152 5.74 -12.33 -1.54
C LYS A 152 6.48 -12.27 -0.22
N THR A 153 7.65 -11.63 -0.16
CA THR A 153 8.42 -11.45 1.07
C THR A 153 7.65 -10.61 2.09
N VAL A 154 6.95 -9.55 1.66
CA VAL A 154 6.08 -8.78 2.58
C VAL A 154 4.97 -9.65 3.19
N ILE A 155 4.37 -10.52 2.37
CA ILE A 155 3.30 -11.43 2.81
C ILE A 155 3.85 -12.51 3.75
N ALA A 156 5.05 -13.02 3.50
CA ALA A 156 5.72 -13.94 4.39
C ALA A 156 6.07 -13.27 5.72
N VAL A 157 6.53 -12.01 5.71
CA VAL A 157 6.74 -11.23 6.94
C VAL A 157 5.45 -11.06 7.71
N ASP A 158 4.32 -10.76 7.06
CA ASP A 158 3.01 -10.71 7.72
C ASP A 158 2.68 -12.01 8.47
N PHE A 159 2.88 -13.13 7.79
CA PHE A 159 2.66 -14.45 8.37
C PHE A 159 3.56 -14.71 9.57
N LEU A 160 4.87 -14.46 9.46
CA LEU A 160 5.82 -14.64 10.57
C LEU A 160 5.51 -13.73 11.77
N LEU A 161 4.98 -12.53 11.51
CA LEU A 161 4.53 -11.59 12.54
C LEU A 161 3.11 -11.89 13.06
N ARG A 162 2.49 -13.00 12.64
CA ARG A 162 1.14 -13.43 13.04
C ARG A 162 0.06 -12.39 12.69
N GLN A 163 0.22 -11.71 11.55
CA GLN A 163 -0.69 -10.67 11.04
C GLN A 163 -1.46 -11.12 9.78
N GLY A 164 -1.22 -12.34 9.30
CA GLY A 164 -1.90 -12.88 8.14
C GLY A 164 -1.57 -14.35 7.88
N ALA A 165 -2.16 -14.90 6.83
CA ALA A 165 -1.88 -16.26 6.36
C ALA A 165 -0.96 -16.23 5.14
N TRP A 166 -0.23 -17.32 4.92
CA TRP A 166 0.60 -17.49 3.74
C TRP A 166 0.40 -18.88 3.15
N LYS A 167 0.02 -18.96 1.87
CA LYS A 167 -0.36 -20.25 1.23
C LYS A 167 0.76 -21.29 1.12
N TYR A 168 2.02 -20.90 1.34
CA TYR A 168 3.18 -21.79 1.26
C TYR A 168 3.69 -22.25 2.63
N ALA A 169 3.04 -21.81 3.71
CA ALA A 169 3.38 -22.19 5.07
C ALA A 169 2.10 -22.40 5.90
N ASN A 170 2.25 -23.00 7.08
CA ASN A 170 1.16 -23.27 8.00
C ASN A 170 1.64 -23.08 9.44
N ASP A 171 0.76 -23.34 10.40
CA ASP A 171 1.05 -23.16 11.83
C ASP A 171 2.27 -23.94 12.33
N GLY A 172 2.67 -25.02 11.64
CA GLY A 172 3.91 -25.74 11.94
C GLY A 172 5.16 -24.87 11.75
N VAL A 173 5.19 -24.01 10.74
CA VAL A 173 6.28 -23.03 10.54
C VAL A 173 6.24 -21.97 11.63
N LEU A 174 5.05 -21.50 12.03
CA LEU A 174 4.92 -20.51 13.12
C LEU A 174 5.35 -21.08 14.46
N ALA A 175 5.09 -22.37 14.71
CA ALA A 175 5.52 -23.08 15.91
C ALA A 175 7.04 -23.25 15.96
N ALA A 176 7.70 -23.45 14.81
CA ALA A 176 9.16 -23.54 14.71
C ALA A 176 9.86 -22.16 14.70
N THR A 177 9.13 -21.07 14.43
CA THR A 177 9.68 -19.72 14.39
C THR A 177 9.71 -19.12 15.80
N PRO A 178 10.88 -18.71 16.32
CA PRO A 178 10.98 -18.07 17.64
C PRO A 178 10.02 -16.89 17.76
N TRP A 179 9.19 -16.90 18.79
CA TRP A 179 8.26 -15.82 19.09
C TRP A 179 8.02 -15.72 20.58
N SER A 180 7.92 -14.49 21.06
CA SER A 180 7.69 -14.18 22.47
C SER A 180 6.89 -12.89 22.60
N ALA A 181 6.39 -12.61 23.81
CA ALA A 181 5.70 -11.36 24.09
C ALA A 181 6.63 -10.15 23.89
N GLU A 182 7.93 -10.30 24.19
CA GLU A 182 8.95 -9.26 24.01
C GLU A 182 9.15 -8.94 22.53
N LEU A 183 9.16 -9.95 21.65
CA LEU A 183 9.22 -9.74 20.20
C LEU A 183 7.94 -9.06 19.68
N ALA A 184 6.77 -9.48 20.17
CA ALA A 184 5.51 -8.84 19.81
C ALA A 184 5.49 -7.34 20.21
N GLN A 185 5.94 -7.03 21.43
CA GLN A 185 6.10 -5.65 21.92
C GLN A 185 7.12 -4.88 21.09
N HIS A 186 8.29 -5.48 20.81
CA HIS A 186 9.33 -4.88 19.98
C HIS A 186 8.77 -4.42 18.64
N PHE A 187 8.03 -5.27 17.93
CA PHE A 187 7.46 -4.90 16.63
C PHE A 187 6.28 -3.93 16.70
N ALA A 188 5.62 -3.81 17.86
CA ALA A 188 4.55 -2.85 18.10
C ALA A 188 5.08 -1.43 18.42
N LEU A 189 6.36 -1.27 18.79
CA LEU A 189 6.94 0.02 19.12
C LEU A 189 6.85 1.00 17.94
N GLU A 190 6.34 2.19 18.23
CA GLU A 190 6.36 3.32 17.31
C GLU A 190 7.77 3.88 17.17
N VAL A 191 8.16 4.16 15.93
CA VAL A 191 9.46 4.73 15.57
C VAL A 191 9.28 6.21 15.20
N SER A 192 8.27 6.54 14.38
CA SER A 192 7.93 7.92 14.04
C SER A 192 6.53 8.05 13.44
N SER A 193 5.77 9.04 13.91
CA SER A 193 4.51 9.52 13.30
C SER A 193 3.59 8.40 12.78
N GLY A 194 3.25 7.44 13.64
CA GLY A 194 2.39 6.30 13.32
C GLY A 194 3.08 5.10 12.64
N SER A 195 4.39 5.18 12.36
CA SER A 195 5.19 4.07 11.84
C SER A 195 5.67 3.18 12.97
N THR A 196 5.34 1.89 12.95
CA THR A 196 5.87 0.92 13.92
C THR A 196 7.06 0.15 13.34
N ARG A 197 7.86 -0.48 14.20
CA ARG A 197 8.96 -1.38 13.76
C ARG A 197 8.45 -2.49 12.83
N ARG A 198 7.22 -2.99 13.04
CA ARG A 198 6.51 -3.91 12.14
C ARG A 198 6.40 -3.35 10.71
N LEU A 199 5.92 -2.11 10.56
CA LEU A 199 5.75 -1.49 9.25
C LEU A 199 7.10 -1.25 8.56
N LEU A 200 8.11 -0.87 9.33
CA LEU A 200 9.47 -0.73 8.78
C LEU A 200 10.04 -2.08 8.32
N LEU A 201 9.77 -3.17 9.04
CA LEU A 201 10.17 -4.51 8.59
C LEU A 201 9.46 -4.93 7.30
N LYS A 202 8.16 -4.61 7.16
CA LYS A 202 7.43 -4.82 5.90
C LYS A 202 8.02 -4.01 4.76
N LEU A 203 8.34 -2.74 5.01
CA LEU A 203 8.96 -1.88 4.00
C LEU A 203 10.35 -2.41 3.62
N ALA A 204 11.15 -2.83 4.59
CA ALA A 204 12.43 -3.47 4.34
C ALA A 204 12.28 -4.73 3.49
N ALA A 205 11.29 -5.58 3.77
CA ALA A 205 10.97 -6.75 2.95
C ALA A 205 10.60 -6.40 1.51
N LEU A 206 9.86 -5.31 1.29
CA LEU A 206 9.52 -4.84 -0.05
C LEU A 206 10.75 -4.38 -0.84
N LEU A 207 11.73 -3.78 -0.15
CA LEU A 207 12.91 -3.15 -0.76
C LEU A 207 14.18 -4.02 -0.71
N HIS A 208 14.16 -5.17 -0.04
CA HIS A 208 15.39 -5.93 0.29
C HIS A 208 16.25 -6.31 -0.92
N ASP A 209 15.62 -6.53 -2.07
CA ASP A 209 16.24 -6.95 -3.33
C ASP A 209 16.13 -5.89 -4.44
N ILE A 210 15.86 -4.63 -4.09
CA ILE A 210 15.59 -3.54 -5.05
C ILE A 210 16.72 -3.31 -6.07
N ALA A 211 17.96 -3.68 -5.72
CA ALA A 211 19.14 -3.49 -6.56
C ALA A 211 19.57 -4.74 -7.37
N LYS A 212 18.85 -5.87 -7.28
CA LYS A 212 19.15 -7.05 -8.09
C LYS A 212 19.14 -6.75 -9.60
N PRO A 213 18.21 -5.94 -10.15
CA PRO A 213 18.21 -5.64 -11.58
C PRO A 213 19.51 -5.00 -12.09
N GLN A 214 20.07 -4.07 -11.34
CA GLN A 214 21.26 -3.28 -11.69
C GLN A 214 22.56 -4.08 -11.53
N THR A 215 22.56 -5.05 -10.62
CA THR A 215 23.71 -5.91 -10.32
C THR A 215 23.67 -7.27 -11.03
N LYS A 216 22.69 -7.47 -11.93
CA LYS A 216 22.52 -8.72 -12.66
C LYS A 216 23.72 -8.96 -13.58
N ALA A 217 24.45 -10.03 -13.31
CA ALA A 217 25.54 -10.54 -14.14
C ALA A 217 25.31 -12.02 -14.46
N THR A 218 25.80 -12.47 -15.61
CA THR A 218 25.82 -13.89 -15.97
C THR A 218 27.28 -14.33 -16.06
N ASP A 219 27.64 -15.38 -15.34
CA ASP A 219 29.00 -15.93 -15.41
C ASP A 219 29.22 -16.78 -16.67
N ALA A 220 30.47 -17.19 -16.92
CA ALA A 220 30.86 -17.98 -18.09
C ALA A 220 30.13 -19.34 -18.19
N ASN A 221 29.52 -19.83 -17.11
CA ASN A 221 28.75 -21.07 -17.07
C ASN A 221 27.23 -20.83 -17.23
N GLY A 222 26.83 -19.60 -17.57
CA GLY A 222 25.41 -19.23 -17.70
C GLY A 222 24.69 -19.04 -16.36
N ARG A 223 25.39 -19.00 -15.22
CA ARG A 223 24.75 -18.79 -13.92
C ARG A 223 24.56 -17.30 -13.66
N MET A 224 23.32 -16.95 -13.31
CA MET A 224 22.96 -15.58 -12.93
C MET A 224 23.44 -15.27 -11.52
N ARG A 225 24.01 -14.08 -11.31
CA ARG A 225 24.50 -13.58 -10.03
C ARG A 225 24.10 -12.12 -9.84
N PHE A 226 23.94 -11.72 -8.58
CA PHE A 226 23.60 -10.36 -8.17
C PHE A 226 24.63 -9.86 -7.15
N LEU A 227 25.90 -9.79 -7.54
CA LEU A 227 26.97 -9.43 -6.61
C LEU A 227 26.88 -7.95 -6.25
N GLY A 228 26.93 -7.63 -4.95
CA GLY A 228 26.85 -6.24 -4.49
C GLY A 228 25.44 -5.66 -4.34
N HIS A 229 24.37 -6.41 -4.69
CA HIS A 229 22.98 -5.90 -4.63
C HIS A 229 22.60 -5.39 -3.23
N ALA A 230 23.09 -5.99 -2.15
CA ALA A 230 22.79 -5.51 -0.81
C ALA A 230 23.35 -4.09 -0.56
N LYS A 231 24.56 -3.81 -1.03
CA LYS A 231 25.21 -2.50 -0.87
C LYS A 231 24.55 -1.45 -1.76
N GLU A 232 24.32 -1.77 -3.03
CA GLU A 232 23.60 -0.86 -3.95
C GLU A 232 22.15 -0.65 -3.52
N GLY A 233 21.49 -1.69 -3.03
CA GLY A 233 20.13 -1.66 -2.52
C GLY A 233 19.97 -0.75 -1.32
N ALA A 234 20.97 -0.71 -0.43
CA ALA A 234 21.00 0.24 0.68
C ALA A 234 21.04 1.70 0.19
N VAL A 235 21.82 2.00 -0.86
CA VAL A 235 21.88 3.34 -1.47
C VAL A 235 20.54 3.72 -2.09
N ILE A 236 19.96 2.83 -2.91
CA ILE A 236 18.65 3.06 -3.55
C ILE A 236 17.57 3.24 -2.47
N THR A 237 17.57 2.41 -1.43
CA THR A 237 16.62 2.50 -0.32
C THR A 237 16.75 3.84 0.41
N ALA A 238 17.96 4.30 0.71
CA ALA A 238 18.17 5.60 1.35
C ALA A 238 17.58 6.75 0.52
N THR A 239 17.85 6.78 -0.79
CA THR A 239 17.28 7.78 -1.70
C THR A 239 15.75 7.70 -1.76
N THR A 240 15.18 6.49 -1.81
CA THR A 240 13.72 6.29 -1.77
C THR A 240 13.11 6.83 -0.48
N LEU A 241 13.70 6.52 0.67
CA LEU A 241 13.21 6.97 1.97
C LEU A 241 13.32 8.50 2.13
N GLU A 242 14.39 9.12 1.62
CA GLU A 242 14.55 10.57 1.58
C GLU A 242 13.47 11.25 0.70
N ARG A 243 13.23 10.70 -0.49
CA ARG A 243 12.16 11.17 -1.40
C ARG A 243 10.78 11.07 -0.75
N LEU A 244 10.54 10.01 0.02
CA LEU A 244 9.32 9.80 0.81
C LEU A 244 9.32 10.54 2.17
N ARG A 245 10.32 11.38 2.43
CA ARG A 245 10.44 12.21 3.64
C ARG A 245 10.43 11.39 4.94
N PHE A 246 10.98 10.17 4.96
CA PHE A 246 11.15 9.45 6.22
C PHE A 246 12.11 10.19 7.17
N SER A 247 11.90 10.01 8.47
CA SER A 247 12.83 10.49 9.50
C SER A 247 14.22 9.86 9.27
N ALA A 248 15.27 10.66 9.39
CA ALA A 248 16.65 10.18 9.39
C ALA A 248 17.08 9.58 10.75
N LYS A 249 16.25 9.72 11.79
CA LYS A 249 16.39 9.07 13.09
C LYS A 249 15.63 7.76 13.13
#